data_AF-A0A7S0T6G8-F1
#
_entry.id   AF-A0A7S0T6G8-F1
#
_cell.length_a   1.000
_cell.length_b   1.000
_cell.length_c   1.000
_cell.angle_alpha   90.00
_cell.angle_beta   90.00
_cell.angle_gamma   90.00
#
_symmetry.space_group_name_H-M   'P 1'
#
loop_
_entity.id
_entity.type
_entity.pdbx_description
1 polymer ?
#
loop_
_entity_poly.entity_id
_entity_poly.type
_entity_poly.pdbx_seq_one_letter_code
_entity_poly.pdbx_strand_id
1 'polypeptide(L)'
;FNAQNLSMVLWSLAKLNINMEKRLPGFMDTWFRSFEHWHVGFNAQGLANCLWALASLNALKKLHIPDVFLEQWNEQFSAKADSFRAQSLSTVVWAMGKLN
;
A
#
# COMPACT_ATOMS: atom_id res chain seq x y z
N PHE A 1 -12.54 6.92 -6.78
CA PHE A 1 -11.73 5.69 -6.75
C PHE A 1 -12.31 4.75 -5.70
N ASN A 2 -12.17 3.44 -5.84
CA ASN A 2 -12.47 2.48 -4.77
C ASN A 2 -11.16 1.86 -4.26
N ALA A 3 -11.23 1.10 -3.16
CA ALA A 3 -10.08 0.44 -2.55
C ALA A 3 -9.29 -0.45 -3.53
N GLN A 4 -9.98 -1.23 -4.37
CA GLN A 4 -9.34 -2.10 -5.35
C GLN A 4 -8.55 -1.29 -6.39
N ASN A 5 -9.17 -0.29 -7.00
CA ASN A 5 -8.54 0.58 -8.00
C ASN A 5 -7.33 1.32 -7.40
N LEU A 6 -7.42 1.74 -6.13
CA LEU A 6 -6.31 2.41 -5.44
C LEU A 6 -5.11 1.48 -5.24
N SER A 7 -5.36 0.22 -4.87
CA SER A 7 -4.32 -0.83 -4.79
C SER A 7 -3.69 -1.14 -6.14
N MET A 8 -4.51 -1.22 -7.20
CA MET A 8 -4.07 -1.55 -8.55
C MET A 8 -3.18 -0.47 -9.15
N VAL A 9 -3.49 0.81 -8.91
CA VAL A 9 -2.64 1.92 -9.35
C VAL A 9 -1.25 1.76 -8.75
N LEU A 10 -1.15 1.63 -7.42
CA LEU A 10 0.13 1.53 -6.76
C LEU A 10 0.92 0.28 -7.19
N TRP A 11 0.23 -0.86 -7.29
CA TRP A 11 0.80 -2.11 -7.80
C TRP A 11 1.34 -1.97 -9.22
N SER A 12 0.60 -1.33 -10.11
CA SER A 12 1.00 -1.14 -11.51
C SER A 12 2.25 -0.26 -11.61
N LEU A 13 2.33 0.80 -10.80
CA LEU A 13 3.50 1.66 -10.74
C LEU A 13 4.73 0.93 -10.25
N ALA A 14 4.59 0.14 -9.18
CA ALA A 14 5.64 -0.72 -8.66
C ALA A 14 6.09 -1.75 -9.71
N LYS A 15 5.14 -2.41 -10.37
CA LYS A 15 5.41 -3.47 -11.36
C LYS A 15 6.12 -2.94 -12.60
N LEU A 16 5.75 -1.73 -13.05
CA LEU A 16 6.35 -1.06 -14.20
C LEU A 16 7.61 -0.27 -13.84
N ASN A 17 8.01 -0.25 -12.56
CA ASN A 17 9.16 0.51 -12.08
C ASN A 17 9.06 2.01 -12.44
N ILE A 18 7.85 2.59 -12.35
CA ILE A 18 7.59 3.99 -12.70
C ILE A 18 7.61 4.85 -11.45
N ASN A 19 8.55 5.78 -11.41
CA ASN A 19 8.58 6.83 -10.40
C ASN A 19 7.58 7.94 -10.77
N MET A 20 6.32 7.77 -10.35
CA MET A 20 5.28 8.79 -10.58
C MET A 20 5.56 10.08 -9.84
N GLU A 21 6.19 10.04 -8.67
CA GLU A 21 6.53 11.25 -7.91
C GLU A 21 7.47 12.18 -8.70
N LYS A 22 8.35 11.62 -9.55
CA LYS A 22 9.19 12.43 -10.46
C LYS A 22 8.38 13.05 -11.61
N ARG A 23 7.34 12.36 -12.09
CA ARG A 23 6.51 12.81 -13.23
C ARG A 23 5.40 13.75 -12.80
N LEU A 24 4.86 13.52 -11.61
CA LEU A 24 3.75 14.20 -10.97
C LEU A 24 4.10 14.37 -9.49
N PRO A 25 4.80 15.45 -9.13
CA PRO A 25 5.08 15.76 -7.73
C PRO A 25 3.80 15.84 -6.91
N GLY A 26 3.81 15.28 -5.70
CA GLY A 26 2.64 15.17 -4.81
C GLY A 26 1.70 14.00 -5.14
N PHE A 27 2.08 13.11 -6.07
CA PHE A 27 1.31 11.91 -6.37
C PHE A 27 1.19 11.01 -5.15
N MET A 28 2.29 10.75 -4.45
CA MET A 28 2.28 9.88 -3.27
C MET A 28 1.46 10.47 -2.14
N ASP A 29 1.55 11.78 -1.91
CA ASP A 29 0.72 12.48 -0.89
C ASP A 29 -0.76 12.36 -1.20
N THR A 30 -1.14 12.53 -2.47
CA THR A 30 -2.52 12.37 -2.93
C THR A 30 -2.99 10.92 -2.78
N TRP A 31 -2.11 9.96 -3.03
CA TRP A 31 -2.41 8.55 -2.86
C TRP A 31 -2.65 8.21 -1.38
N PHE A 32 -1.83 8.69 -0.46
CA PHE A 32 -2.02 8.49 0.98
C PHE A 32 -3.33 9.12 1.49
N ARG A 33 -3.65 10.34 1.08
CA ARG A 33 -4.95 10.98 1.40
C ARG A 33 -6.13 10.20 0.82
N SER A 34 -5.97 9.63 -0.37
CA SER A 34 -6.99 8.77 -0.96
C SER A 34 -7.16 7.48 -0.14
N PHE A 35 -6.07 6.90 0.37
CA PHE A 35 -6.14 5.73 1.24
C PHE A 35 -6.93 6.06 2.51
N GLU A 36 -6.65 7.19 3.17
CA GLU A 36 -7.40 7.66 4.34
C GLU A 36 -8.91 7.70 4.11
N HIS A 37 -9.39 8.07 2.92
CA HIS A 37 -10.83 8.07 2.64
C HIS A 37 -11.43 6.70 2.32
N TRP A 38 -10.65 5.77 1.77
CA TRP A 38 -11.16 4.51 1.20
C TRP A 38 -10.68 3.23 1.90
N HIS A 39 -9.81 3.34 2.91
CA HIS A 39 -9.13 2.21 3.58
C HIS A 39 -10.09 1.15 4.14
N VAL A 40 -11.25 1.56 4.65
CA VAL A 40 -12.28 0.64 5.20
C VAL A 40 -12.74 -0.39 4.16
N GLY A 41 -12.80 0.00 2.88
CA GLY A 41 -13.26 -0.85 1.78
C GLY A 41 -12.23 -1.84 1.26
N PHE A 42 -11.00 -1.84 1.79
CA PHE A 42 -9.97 -2.79 1.37
C PHE A 42 -10.25 -4.20 1.91
N ASN A 43 -10.12 -5.20 1.04
CA ASN A 43 -10.05 -6.60 1.46
C ASN A 43 -8.59 -6.98 1.80
N ALA A 44 -8.40 -8.17 2.37
CA ALA A 44 -7.09 -8.68 2.79
C ALA A 44 -6.03 -8.64 1.67
N GLN A 45 -6.41 -9.02 0.45
CA GLN A 45 -5.51 -8.99 -0.71
C GLN A 45 -5.14 -7.55 -1.10
N GLY A 46 -6.11 -6.63 -1.10
CA GLY A 46 -5.88 -5.21 -1.38
C GLY A 46 -4.91 -4.57 -0.39
N LEU A 47 -5.08 -4.86 0.91
CA LEU A 47 -4.17 -4.39 1.96
C LEU A 47 -2.74 -4.91 1.73
N ALA A 48 -2.60 -6.21 1.45
CA ALA A 48 -1.30 -6.83 1.16
C ALA A 48 -0.65 -6.22 -0.10
N ASN A 49 -1.42 -6.02 -1.17
CA ASN A 49 -0.94 -5.45 -2.42
C ASN A 49 -0.46 -4.00 -2.26
N CYS A 50 -1.17 -3.17 -1.48
CA CYS A 50 -0.74 -1.81 -1.17
C CYS A 50 0.62 -1.81 -0.48
N LEU A 51 0.77 -2.62 0.57
CA LEU A 51 2.01 -2.65 1.35
C LEU A 51 3.19 -3.16 0.51
N TRP A 52 2.97 -4.21 -0.29
CA TRP A 52 3.97 -4.70 -1.24
C TRP A 52 4.40 -3.65 -2.27
N ALA A 53 3.44 -2.92 -2.83
CA ALA A 53 3.72 -1.89 -3.81
C ALA A 53 4.48 -0.70 -3.17
N LEU A 54 4.11 -0.28 -1.96
CA LEU A 54 4.86 0.73 -1.20
C LEU A 54 6.29 0.27 -0.92
N ALA A 55 6.48 -0.97 -0.46
CA ALA A 55 7.80 -1.55 -0.23
C ALA A 55 8.66 -1.58 -1.50
N SER A 56 8.05 -1.97 -2.62
CA SER A 56 8.72 -2.02 -3.92
C SER A 56 9.12 -0.63 -4.42
N LEU A 57 8.25 0.37 -4.26
CA LEU A 57 8.54 1.76 -4.64
C LEU A 57 9.59 2.39 -3.70
N ASN A 58 9.52 2.10 -2.39
CA ASN A 58 10.47 2.57 -1.39
C ASN A 58 11.90 2.07 -1.67
N ALA A 59 12.03 0.83 -2.16
CA ALA A 59 13.31 0.25 -2.57
C ALA A 59 13.96 0.98 -3.76
N LEU A 60 13.16 1.63 -4.61
CA LEU A 60 13.65 2.41 -5.76
C LEU A 60 14.03 3.84 -5.37
N LYS A 61 13.23 4.43 -4.48
CA LYS A 61 13.45 5.76 -3.91
C LYS A 61 12.84 5.77 -2.54
N LYS A 62 13.62 6.13 -1.52
CA LYS A 62 13.16 6.28 -0.15
C LYS A 62 11.90 7.17 -0.12
N LEU A 63 10.75 6.55 0.16
CA LEU A 63 9.47 7.20 0.29
C LEU A 63 9.29 7.65 1.73
N HIS A 64 8.65 8.80 1.90
CA HIS A 64 8.07 9.14 3.20
C HIS A 64 6.70 8.46 3.28
N ILE A 65 6.57 7.49 4.18
CA ILE A 65 5.31 6.83 4.48
C ILE A 65 4.77 7.48 5.76
N PRO A 66 3.62 8.17 5.73
CA PRO A 66 3.06 8.81 6.91
C PRO A 66 2.67 7.80 8.00
N ASP A 67 2.89 8.14 9.27
CA ASP A 67 2.49 7.28 10.40
C ASP A 67 0.98 7.03 10.41
N VAL A 68 0.17 8.04 10.07
CA VAL A 68 -1.29 7.91 9.95
C VAL A 68 -1.71 6.83 8.95
N PHE A 69 -0.95 6.62 7.88
CA PHE A 69 -1.21 5.53 6.94
C PHE A 69 -0.95 4.17 7.60
N LEU A 70 0.16 4.03 8.33
CA LEU A 70 0.52 2.77 9.01
C LEU A 70 -0.51 2.42 10.09
N GLU A 71 -0.97 3.41 10.85
CA GLU A 71 -2.02 3.24 11.86
C GLU A 71 -3.32 2.73 11.24
N GLN A 72 -3.82 3.41 10.20
CA GLN A 72 -5.05 3.02 9.50
C GLN A 72 -4.91 1.66 8.81
N TRP A 73 -3.76 1.39 8.19
CA TRP A 73 -3.50 0.10 7.57
C TRP A 73 -3.48 -1.02 8.62
N ASN A 74 -2.86 -0.79 9.78
CA ASN A 74 -2.79 -1.75 10.88
C ASN A 74 -4.17 -2.04 11.50
N GLU A 75 -5.02 -1.02 11.62
CA GLU A 75 -6.41 -1.19 12.04
C GLU A 75 -7.16 -2.12 11.07
N GLN A 76 -7.06 -1.85 9.77
CA GLN A 76 -7.74 -2.68 8.76
C GLN A 76 -7.16 -4.09 8.66
N PHE A 77 -5.85 -4.24 8.85
CA PHE A 77 -5.19 -5.53 8.94
C PHE A 77 -5.74 -6.34 10.11
N SER A 78 -5.79 -5.73 11.30
CA SER A 78 -6.28 -6.37 12.53
C SER A 78 -7.76 -6.74 12.43
N ALA A 79 -8.59 -5.82 11.94
CA ALA A 79 -10.03 -6.04 11.77
C ALA A 79 -10.36 -7.15 10.75
N LYS A 80 -9.43 -7.44 9.82
CA LYS A 80 -9.61 -8.42 8.75
C LYS A 80 -8.65 -9.60 8.85
N ALA A 81 -8.00 -9.80 10.01
CA ALA A 81 -6.95 -10.79 10.19
C ALA A 81 -7.37 -12.21 9.73
N ASP A 82 -8.59 -12.63 10.09
CA ASP A 82 -9.15 -13.94 9.72
C ASP A 82 -9.45 -14.09 8.23
N SER A 83 -9.52 -12.99 7.48
CA SER A 83 -9.76 -13.00 6.03
C SER A 83 -8.47 -13.16 5.21
N PHE A 84 -7.29 -13.07 5.84
CA PHE A 84 -6.04 -13.24 5.12
C PHE A 84 -5.74 -14.70 4.83
N ARG A 85 -5.44 -14.99 3.56
CA ARG A 85 -4.87 -16.28 3.15
C ARG A 85 -3.36 -16.28 3.37
N ALA A 86 -2.78 -17.47 3.47
CA ALA A 86 -1.33 -17.65 3.65
C ALA A 86 -0.48 -16.85 2.66
N GLN A 87 -0.91 -16.77 1.39
CA GLN A 87 -0.21 -15.97 0.38
C GLN A 87 -0.23 -14.47 0.70
N SER A 88 -1.39 -13.91 1.08
CA SER A 88 -1.51 -12.49 1.42
C SER A 88 -0.72 -12.14 2.69
N LEU A 89 -0.72 -13.02 3.70
CA LEU A 89 0.12 -12.84 4.90
C LEU A 89 1.61 -12.87 4.55
N SER A 90 2.03 -13.81 3.71
CA SER A 90 3.43 -13.90 3.27
C SER A 90 3.88 -12.61 2.57
N THR A 91 3.01 -12.03 1.74
CA THR A 91 3.25 -10.74 1.08
C THR A 91 3.38 -9.59 2.08
N VAL A 92 2.51 -9.54 3.11
CA VAL A 92 2.57 -8.54 4.18
C VAL A 92 3.90 -8.64 4.93
N VAL A 93 4.29 -9.83 5.37
CA VAL A 93 5.52 -10.05 6.14
C VAL A 93 6.75 -9.64 5.32
N TRP A 94 6.80 -10.04 4.05
CA TRP A 94 7.88 -9.63 3.15
C TRP A 94 7.94 -8.11 2.99
N ALA A 95 6.80 -7.46 2.80
CA ALA A 95 6.73 -6.02 2.56
C ALA A 95 7.15 -5.22 3.81
N MET A 96 6.69 -5.62 5.00
CA MET A 96 7.12 -5.02 6.27
C MET A 96 8.64 -5.13 6.44
N GLY A 97 9.23 -6.29 6.14
CA GLY A 97 10.68 -6.48 6.22
C GLY A 97 11.49 -5.61 5.24
N LYS A 98 10.86 -5.08 4.19
CA LYS A 98 11.47 -4.18 3.20
C LYS A 98 11.23 -2.69 3.47
N LEU A 99 10.27 -2.38 4.35
CA LEU A 99 9.94 -1.00 4.73
C LEU A 99 10.77 -0.50 5.94
N ASN A 100 11.40 -1.41 6.67
CA ASN A 100 12.45 -1.11 7.66
C ASN A 100 13.73 -0.56 6.99
#